data_AF-J2M8N4-F1
#
_entry.id   AF-J2M8N4-F1
#
_cell.length_a   1.000
_cell.length_b   1.000
_cell.length_c   1.000
_cell.angle_alpha   90.00
_cell.angle_beta   90.00
_cell.angle_gamma   90.00
#
_symmetry.space_group_name_H-M   'P 1'
#
loop_
_entity.id
_entity.type
_entity.pdbx_description
1 polymer ?
#
loop_
_entity_poly.entity_id
_entity_poly.type
_entity_poly.pdbx_seq_one_letter_code
_entity_poly.pdbx_strand_id
1 'polypeptide(L)'
;MMRSAPAASKLPQPLPLHLVEAKIVVALERHSYLLNDGRVARQALSCLVRPEVGDHVLAASGQNGQNDTPYILHVLERPELQQVQLSAPGAQALCIEQSEIALNANHSIAVRALHDVEVSAATGVLSLNSRNLFATVQDSLVQNVGNFIGKAGHYLLEVRQLLRLHGQQALVTAEQDVKVDAERISMG
;
A
#
# COMPACT_ATOMS: atom_id res chain seq x y z
N MET A 1 3.34 -61.04 -30.73
CA MET A 1 3.86 -60.06 -29.75
C MET A 1 4.71 -59.04 -30.49
N MET A 2 4.28 -57.79 -30.58
CA MET A 2 5.16 -56.63 -30.82
C MET A 2 4.35 -55.37 -30.52
N ARG A 3 4.48 -54.86 -29.29
CA ARG A 3 3.94 -53.58 -28.85
C ARG A 3 4.85 -52.48 -29.41
N SER A 4 4.30 -51.57 -30.22
CA SER A 4 5.01 -50.35 -30.64
C SER A 4 5.20 -49.43 -29.44
N ALA A 5 6.44 -49.00 -29.18
CA ALA A 5 6.76 -48.02 -28.16
C ALA A 5 6.16 -46.65 -28.51
N PRO A 6 5.68 -45.86 -27.54
CA PRO A 6 5.13 -44.54 -27.80
C PRO A 6 6.26 -43.56 -28.18
N ALA A 7 6.02 -42.75 -29.20
CA ALA A 7 6.93 -41.72 -29.66
C ALA A 7 7.16 -40.70 -28.53
N ALA A 8 8.42 -40.55 -28.10
CA ALA A 8 8.81 -39.51 -27.17
C ALA A 8 8.53 -38.14 -27.81
N SER A 9 7.57 -37.41 -27.25
CA SER A 9 7.30 -36.02 -27.58
C SER A 9 8.57 -35.20 -27.31
N LYS A 10 9.30 -34.85 -28.38
CA LYS A 10 10.45 -33.96 -28.26
C LYS A 10 9.93 -32.59 -27.90
N LEU A 11 10.17 -32.17 -26.65
CA LEU A 11 9.98 -30.79 -26.24
C LEU A 11 10.67 -29.87 -27.26
N PRO A 12 10.01 -28.83 -27.78
CA PRO A 12 10.64 -27.89 -28.70
C PRO A 12 11.89 -27.30 -28.03
N GLN A 13 12.98 -27.21 -28.79
CA GLN A 13 14.22 -26.62 -28.28
C GLN A 13 13.94 -25.18 -27.84
N PRO A 14 14.43 -24.75 -26.65
CA PRO A 14 14.18 -23.41 -26.15
C PRO A 14 14.75 -22.39 -27.14
N LEU A 15 13.89 -21.48 -27.58
CA LEU A 15 14.29 -20.35 -28.42
C LEU A 15 15.29 -19.47 -27.66
N PRO A 16 16.31 -18.90 -28.31
CA PRO A 16 17.26 -18.01 -27.66
C PRO A 16 16.54 -16.76 -27.11
N LEU A 17 16.68 -16.52 -25.81
CA LEU A 17 16.25 -15.29 -25.17
C LEU A 17 17.35 -14.24 -25.32
N HIS A 18 17.02 -13.08 -25.88
CA HIS A 18 17.95 -11.96 -25.98
C HIS A 18 17.66 -10.96 -24.86
N LEU A 19 18.63 -10.81 -23.95
CA LEU A 19 18.62 -9.80 -22.89
C LEU A 19 19.50 -8.63 -23.33
N VAL A 20 18.95 -7.42 -23.30
CA VAL A 20 19.62 -6.21 -23.76
C VAL A 20 19.44 -5.11 -22.72
N GLU A 21 20.53 -4.44 -22.39
CA GLU A 21 20.48 -3.18 -21.65
C GLU A 21 20.11 -2.04 -22.59
N ALA A 22 19.15 -1.22 -22.16
CA ALA A 22 18.67 -0.09 -22.95
C ALA A 22 18.32 1.09 -22.04
N LYS A 23 18.18 2.26 -22.64
CA LYS A 23 17.72 3.47 -21.95
C LYS A 23 16.33 3.84 -22.39
N ILE A 24 15.44 4.16 -21.47
CA ILE A 24 14.11 4.68 -21.79
C ILE A 24 14.25 6.13 -22.28
N VAL A 25 13.80 6.40 -23.50
CA VAL A 25 13.82 7.74 -24.10
C VAL A 25 12.45 8.41 -24.07
N VAL A 26 11.36 7.63 -24.18
CA VAL A 26 9.99 8.15 -24.17
C VAL A 26 9.07 7.19 -23.42
N ALA A 27 8.22 7.72 -22.55
CA ALA A 27 7.09 6.98 -22.00
C ALA A 27 5.88 7.10 -22.94
N LEU A 28 5.35 5.98 -23.38
CA LEU A 28 4.15 5.89 -24.23
C LEU A 28 2.93 5.53 -23.36
N GLU A 29 1.78 5.34 -23.99
CA GLU A 29 0.56 4.92 -23.28
C GLU A 29 0.64 3.46 -22.77
N ARG A 30 -0.18 3.13 -21.75
CA ARG A 30 -0.44 1.77 -21.25
C ARG A 30 0.82 0.98 -20.83
N HIS A 31 1.74 1.61 -20.08
CA HIS A 31 2.97 0.97 -19.60
C HIS A 31 3.91 0.48 -20.73
N SER A 32 3.91 1.20 -21.85
CA SER A 32 4.83 1.00 -22.98
C SER A 32 5.86 2.12 -23.02
N TYR A 33 7.06 1.83 -23.48
CA TYR A 33 8.22 2.71 -23.42
C TYR A 33 9.05 2.58 -24.69
N LEU A 34 9.52 3.69 -25.24
CA LEU A 34 10.48 3.70 -26.33
C LEU A 34 11.89 3.60 -25.75
N LEU A 35 12.68 2.67 -26.26
CA LEU A 35 14.09 2.49 -25.91
C LEU A 35 14.98 3.30 -26.85
N ASN A 36 16.20 3.59 -26.42
CA ASN A 36 17.21 4.33 -27.19
C ASN A 36 17.66 3.63 -28.49
N ASP A 37 17.38 2.34 -28.64
CA ASP A 37 17.60 1.57 -29.87
C ASP A 37 16.41 1.63 -30.86
N GLY A 38 15.37 2.41 -30.53
CA GLY A 38 14.19 2.62 -31.36
C GLY A 38 13.08 1.57 -31.19
N ARG A 39 13.29 0.54 -30.37
CA ARG A 39 12.25 -0.48 -30.10
C ARG A 39 11.27 0.01 -29.03
N VAL A 40 10.01 -0.34 -29.18
CA VAL A 40 9.00 -0.17 -28.12
C VAL A 40 9.06 -1.40 -27.22
N ALA A 41 9.10 -1.19 -25.91
CA ALA A 41 9.07 -2.24 -24.90
C ALA A 41 7.90 -2.05 -23.94
N ARG A 42 7.39 -3.14 -23.36
CA ARG A 42 6.32 -3.13 -22.36
C ARG A 42 6.87 -3.47 -20.98
N GLN A 43 6.36 -2.84 -19.94
CA GLN A 43 6.69 -3.24 -18.57
C GLN A 43 6.20 -4.67 -18.31
N ALA A 44 7.09 -5.56 -17.86
CA ALA A 44 6.69 -6.89 -17.41
C ALA A 44 5.84 -6.79 -16.13
N LEU A 45 4.91 -7.72 -15.94
CA LEU A 45 4.09 -7.78 -14.71
C LEU A 45 4.95 -7.91 -13.44
N SER A 46 6.07 -8.64 -13.52
CA SER A 46 7.03 -8.82 -12.43
C SER A 46 7.92 -7.59 -12.18
N CYS A 47 8.01 -6.66 -13.14
CA CYS A 47 8.74 -5.42 -12.97
C CYS A 47 7.87 -4.44 -12.18
N LEU A 48 7.90 -4.52 -10.85
CA LEU A 48 7.04 -3.69 -9.99
C LEU A 48 7.49 -2.24 -9.91
N VAL A 49 8.78 -1.95 -10.07
CA VAL A 49 9.26 -0.56 -10.17
C VAL A 49 8.76 0.03 -11.48
N ARG A 50 7.99 1.12 -11.40
CA ARG A 50 7.48 1.83 -12.58
C ARG A 50 8.66 2.45 -13.36
N PRO A 51 8.88 2.07 -14.62
CA PRO A 51 9.92 2.68 -15.44
C PRO A 51 9.57 4.14 -15.80
N GLU A 52 10.59 4.97 -15.90
CA GLU A 52 10.52 6.40 -16.22
C GLU A 52 11.51 6.78 -17.32
N VAL A 53 11.29 7.94 -17.95
CA VAL A 53 12.20 8.47 -18.97
C VAL A 53 13.56 8.73 -18.34
N GLY A 54 14.62 8.25 -18.98
CA GLY A 54 15.99 8.35 -18.48
C GLY A 54 16.49 7.10 -17.76
N ASP A 55 15.62 6.17 -17.38
CA ASP A 55 16.01 4.92 -16.72
C ASP A 55 16.88 4.04 -17.62
N HIS A 56 17.92 3.44 -17.03
CA HIS A 56 18.60 2.28 -17.59
C HIS A 56 17.85 1.01 -17.20
N VAL A 57 17.53 0.18 -18.18
CA VAL A 57 16.65 -1.00 -17.98
C VAL A 57 17.22 -2.24 -18.64
N LEU A 58 16.85 -3.40 -18.11
CA LEU A 58 17.07 -4.70 -18.75
C LEU A 58 15.80 -5.11 -19.49
N ALA A 59 15.90 -5.25 -20.81
CA ALA A 59 14.80 -5.67 -21.67
C ALA A 59 15.06 -7.07 -22.25
N ALA A 60 14.02 -7.89 -22.31
CA ALA A 60 14.06 -9.21 -22.91
C ALA A 60 13.20 -9.26 -24.19
N SER A 61 13.76 -9.80 -25.27
CA SER A 61 13.06 -10.05 -26.53
C SER A 61 13.13 -11.52 -26.93
N GLY A 62 12.01 -12.10 -27.37
CA GLY A 62 11.97 -13.42 -28.00
C GLY A 62 12.36 -13.37 -29.48
N GLN A 63 12.81 -14.50 -30.03
CA GLN A 63 13.16 -14.61 -31.45
C GLN A 63 11.97 -14.89 -32.40
N ASN A 64 10.72 -14.91 -31.91
CA ASN A 64 9.57 -15.14 -32.80
C ASN A 64 9.20 -13.86 -33.56
N GLY A 65 9.93 -13.62 -34.66
CA GLY A 65 9.51 -12.91 -35.87
C GLY A 65 8.97 -11.49 -35.69
N GLN A 66 9.81 -10.48 -35.96
CA GLN A 66 9.51 -9.10 -36.36
C GLN A 66 8.54 -8.24 -35.51
N ASN A 67 7.80 -8.81 -34.55
CA ASN A 67 6.68 -8.16 -33.87
C ASN A 67 6.58 -8.52 -32.37
N ASP A 68 7.55 -9.26 -31.83
CA ASP A 68 7.58 -9.53 -30.39
C ASP A 68 8.09 -8.29 -29.66
N THR A 69 7.17 -7.59 -29.00
CA THR A 69 7.46 -6.37 -28.26
C THR A 69 8.29 -6.75 -27.03
N PRO A 70 9.54 -6.27 -26.87
CA PRO A 70 10.36 -6.62 -25.72
C PRO A 70 9.68 -6.28 -24.40
N TYR A 71 9.99 -7.04 -23.35
CA TYR A 71 9.54 -6.76 -21.99
C TYR A 71 10.67 -6.17 -21.16
N ILE A 72 10.41 -5.05 -20.50
CA ILE A 72 11.27 -4.51 -19.45
C ILE A 72 11.11 -5.38 -18.22
N LEU A 73 12.21 -6.04 -17.81
CA LEU A 73 12.24 -6.92 -16.65
C LEU A 73 12.67 -6.16 -15.38
N HIS A 74 13.66 -5.28 -15.51
CA HIS A 74 14.24 -4.54 -14.39
C HIS A 74 14.59 -3.12 -14.78
N VAL A 75 14.41 -2.18 -13.86
CA VAL A 75 15.08 -0.87 -13.88
C VAL A 75 16.40 -1.05 -13.14
N LEU A 76 17.50 -0.89 -13.85
CA LEU A 76 18.86 -1.11 -13.36
C LEU A 76 19.37 0.12 -12.60
N GLU A 77 19.11 1.31 -13.14
CA GLU A 77 19.58 2.56 -12.58
C GLU A 77 18.66 3.71 -13.00
N ARG A 78 18.43 4.65 -12.07
CA ARG A 78 17.76 5.92 -12.31
C ARG A 78 18.73 7.06 -12.00
N PRO A 79 19.22 7.82 -13.00
CA PRO A 79 20.25 8.86 -12.80
C PRO A 79 19.85 9.95 -11.81
N GLU A 80 18.57 10.35 -11.80
CA GLU A 80 18.01 11.33 -10.86
C GLU A 80 16.94 10.66 -9.99
N LEU A 81 17.36 9.99 -8.93
CA LEU A 81 16.45 9.26 -8.04
C LEU A 81 15.67 10.21 -7.12
N GLN A 82 14.55 10.75 -7.59
CA GLN A 82 13.65 11.58 -6.76
C GLN A 82 12.60 10.75 -6.02
N GLN A 83 11.89 9.88 -6.75
CA GLN A 83 10.84 9.03 -6.21
C GLN A 83 10.80 7.72 -7.00
N VAL A 84 10.40 6.64 -6.32
CA VAL A 84 10.12 5.34 -6.94
C VAL A 84 8.66 4.98 -6.67
N GLN A 85 7.96 4.53 -7.71
CA GLN A 85 6.60 4.03 -7.60
C GLN A 85 6.58 2.51 -7.81
N LEU A 86 5.96 1.78 -6.89
CA LEU A 86 5.63 0.37 -7.09
C LEU A 86 4.25 0.25 -7.74
N SER A 87 4.16 -0.45 -8.86
CA SER A 87 2.92 -0.69 -9.59
C SER A 87 3.01 -2.00 -10.37
N ALA A 88 1.95 -2.80 -10.34
CA ALA A 88 1.80 -3.98 -11.18
C ALA A 88 0.94 -3.61 -12.41
N PRO A 89 1.52 -3.53 -13.62
CA PRO A 89 0.80 -3.06 -14.81
C PRO A 89 -0.37 -4.01 -15.13
N GLY A 90 -1.58 -3.44 -15.24
CA GLY A 90 -2.81 -4.18 -15.56
C GLY A 90 -3.47 -4.91 -14.39
N ALA A 91 -2.92 -4.83 -13.17
CA ALA A 91 -3.54 -5.43 -11.99
C ALA A 91 -4.69 -4.56 -11.45
N GLN A 92 -5.78 -5.20 -11.01
CA GLN A 92 -6.90 -4.55 -10.33
C GLN A 92 -6.69 -4.43 -8.81
N ALA A 93 -5.86 -5.32 -8.25
CA ALA A 93 -5.51 -5.37 -6.84
C ALA A 93 -4.06 -5.83 -6.67
N LEU A 94 -3.42 -5.41 -5.57
CA LEU A 94 -2.09 -5.84 -5.15
C LEU A 94 -2.18 -6.35 -3.71
N CYS A 95 -1.72 -7.58 -3.47
CA CYS A 95 -1.65 -8.18 -2.14
C CYS A 95 -0.18 -8.44 -1.76
N ILE A 96 0.19 -8.10 -0.53
CA ILE A 96 1.49 -8.42 0.07
C ILE A 96 1.22 -9.36 1.25
N GLU A 97 1.53 -10.64 1.09
CA GLU A 97 1.29 -11.68 2.09
C GLU A 97 2.62 -12.29 2.52
N GLN A 98 2.98 -12.14 3.80
CA GLN A 98 4.21 -12.66 4.42
C GLN A 98 3.97 -12.89 5.91
N SER A 99 4.85 -13.66 6.57
CA SER A 99 4.80 -13.85 8.04
C SER A 99 5.13 -12.57 8.81
N GLU A 100 5.98 -11.72 8.26
CA GLU A 100 6.40 -10.44 8.84
C GLU A 100 6.62 -9.40 7.75
N ILE A 101 6.11 -8.17 7.97
CA ILE A 101 6.28 -7.02 7.07
C ILE A 101 6.66 -5.81 7.93
N ALA A 102 7.74 -5.10 7.55
CA ALA A 102 8.16 -3.85 8.17
C ALA A 102 8.23 -2.72 7.14
N LEU A 103 7.59 -1.58 7.44
CA LEU A 103 7.65 -0.36 6.63
C LEU A 103 8.45 0.71 7.39
N ASN A 104 9.62 1.08 6.89
CA ASN A 104 10.53 2.03 7.55
C ASN A 104 10.75 3.26 6.67
N ALA A 105 10.61 4.46 7.24
CA ALA A 105 10.90 5.72 6.57
C ALA A 105 11.50 6.74 7.57
N ASN A 106 12.51 7.51 7.13
CA ASN A 106 13.17 8.51 7.97
C ASN A 106 12.32 9.76 8.24
N HIS A 107 11.35 10.04 7.37
CA HIS A 107 10.57 11.29 7.42
C HIS A 107 9.08 11.04 7.61
N SER A 108 8.46 10.23 6.74
CA SER A 108 7.00 10.04 6.78
C SER A 108 6.57 8.76 6.07
N ILE A 109 5.47 8.16 6.56
CA ILE A 109 4.69 7.15 5.87
C ILE A 109 3.28 7.72 5.69
N ALA A 110 2.72 7.64 4.47
CA ALA A 110 1.36 8.07 4.18
C ALA A 110 0.55 6.89 3.62
N VAL A 111 -0.57 6.56 4.27
CA VAL A 111 -1.56 5.59 3.81
C VAL A 111 -2.82 6.34 3.42
N ARG A 112 -3.28 6.19 2.17
CA ARG A 112 -4.40 6.95 1.61
C ARG A 112 -5.29 6.04 0.76
N ALA A 113 -6.59 6.17 0.92
CA ALA A 113 -7.59 5.54 0.05
C ALA A 113 -8.71 6.55 -0.24
N LEU A 114 -9.39 6.38 -1.38
CA LEU A 114 -10.57 7.18 -1.73
C LEU A 114 -11.82 6.73 -0.96
N HIS A 115 -11.86 5.47 -0.52
CA HIS A 115 -12.98 4.88 0.20
C HIS A 115 -12.51 4.44 1.58
N ASP A 116 -11.92 3.25 1.68
CA ASP A 116 -11.66 2.62 2.97
C ASP A 116 -10.17 2.36 3.21
N VAL A 117 -9.74 2.57 4.45
CA VAL A 117 -8.46 2.06 4.99
C VAL A 117 -8.79 1.23 6.23
N GLU A 118 -8.51 -0.07 6.16
CA GLU A 118 -8.68 -0.99 7.30
C GLU A 118 -7.30 -1.38 7.85
N VAL A 119 -7.12 -1.23 9.16
CA VAL A 119 -5.94 -1.70 9.90
C VAL A 119 -6.42 -2.48 11.11
N SER A 120 -6.11 -3.77 11.16
CA SER A 120 -6.61 -4.67 12.19
C SER A 120 -5.50 -5.56 12.74
N ALA A 121 -5.61 -5.88 14.03
CA ALA A 121 -4.75 -6.81 14.75
C ALA A 121 -5.64 -7.71 15.63
N ALA A 122 -6.40 -8.61 15.00
CA ALA A 122 -7.52 -9.32 15.63
C ALA A 122 -7.15 -10.12 16.89
N THR A 123 -5.96 -10.72 16.90
CA THR A 123 -5.44 -11.51 18.03
C THR A 123 -4.26 -10.84 18.74
N GLY A 124 -3.84 -9.67 18.25
CA GLY A 124 -2.59 -9.02 18.64
C GLY A 124 -2.81 -7.62 19.20
N VAL A 125 -1.80 -6.77 19.00
CA VAL A 125 -1.79 -5.38 19.50
C VAL A 125 -1.62 -4.42 18.33
N LEU A 126 -2.53 -3.45 18.23
CA LEU A 126 -2.34 -2.27 17.39
C LEU A 126 -1.78 -1.12 18.24
N SER A 127 -0.53 -0.71 18.00
CA SER A 127 0.15 0.35 18.75
C SER A 127 0.39 1.57 17.87
N LEU A 128 -0.03 2.75 18.33
CA LEU A 128 0.13 4.04 17.64
C LEU A 128 0.88 5.01 18.57
N ASN A 129 2.18 5.17 18.36
CA ASN A 129 3.04 6.03 19.18
C ASN A 129 3.38 7.31 18.41
N SER A 130 2.92 8.46 18.89
CA SER A 130 3.16 9.74 18.22
C SER A 130 3.17 10.89 19.22
N ARG A 131 3.76 12.03 18.80
CA ARG A 131 3.65 13.29 19.55
C ARG A 131 2.25 13.92 19.43
N ASN A 132 1.62 13.75 18.27
CA ASN A 132 0.29 14.27 17.98
C ASN A 132 -0.50 13.22 17.21
N LEU A 133 -1.71 12.90 17.67
CA LEU A 133 -2.68 12.06 16.97
C LEU A 133 -3.94 12.88 16.71
N PHE A 134 -4.28 13.05 15.43
CA PHE A 134 -5.49 13.75 15.01
C PHE A 134 -6.48 12.74 14.41
N ALA A 135 -7.70 12.72 14.93
CA ALA A 135 -8.80 11.96 14.36
C ALA A 135 -9.94 12.93 14.06
N THR A 136 -10.30 13.07 12.78
CA THR A 136 -11.44 13.88 12.34
C THR A 136 -12.42 12.96 11.65
N VAL A 137 -13.70 13.04 12.05
CA VAL A 137 -14.75 12.17 11.53
C VAL A 137 -15.95 13.03 11.12
N GLN A 138 -16.51 12.77 9.94
CA GLN A 138 -17.64 13.54 9.41
C GLN A 138 -18.99 13.01 9.93
N ASP A 139 -19.16 11.68 9.95
CA ASP A 139 -20.44 11.05 10.31
C ASP A 139 -20.45 10.53 11.76
N SER A 140 -19.66 9.49 12.06
CA SER A 140 -19.70 8.82 13.37
C SER A 140 -18.36 8.19 13.75
N LEU A 141 -17.90 8.47 14.97
CA LEU A 141 -16.79 7.77 15.60
C LEU A 141 -17.34 6.71 16.57
N VAL A 142 -17.14 5.43 16.24
CA VAL A 142 -17.51 4.31 17.12
C VAL A 142 -16.24 3.69 17.70
N GLN A 143 -16.17 3.63 19.04
CA GLN A 143 -15.08 2.97 19.75
C GLN A 143 -15.68 1.90 20.66
N ASN A 144 -15.38 0.63 20.38
CA ASN A 144 -15.73 -0.48 21.24
C ASN A 144 -14.46 -0.97 21.93
N VAL A 145 -14.35 -0.71 23.23
CA VAL A 145 -13.14 -0.96 24.00
C VAL A 145 -13.53 -1.64 25.31
N GLY A 146 -12.87 -2.75 25.65
CA GLY A 146 -13.10 -3.43 26.93
C GLY A 146 -12.65 -2.61 28.13
N ASN A 147 -11.45 -2.00 28.06
CA ASN A 147 -10.89 -1.13 29.08
C ASN A 147 -10.31 0.14 28.45
N PHE A 148 -10.76 1.31 28.88
CA PHE A 148 -10.25 2.60 28.41
C PHE A 148 -9.58 3.36 29.55
N ILE A 149 -8.31 3.76 29.35
CA ILE A 149 -7.55 4.59 30.29
C ILE A 149 -7.01 5.79 29.53
N GLY A 150 -7.50 6.99 29.86
CA GLY A 150 -7.02 8.26 29.31
C GLY A 150 -6.32 9.07 30.38
N LYS A 151 -5.09 9.54 30.09
CA LYS A 151 -4.41 10.58 30.88
C LYS A 151 -4.17 11.77 29.97
N ALA A 152 -4.65 12.94 30.38
CA ALA A 152 -4.51 14.16 29.62
C ALA A 152 -4.15 15.31 30.55
N GLY A 153 -3.30 16.23 30.07
CA GLY A 153 -3.06 17.49 30.77
C GLY A 153 -4.28 18.41 30.70
N HIS A 154 -4.96 18.45 29.54
CA HIS A 154 -6.24 19.12 29.35
C HIS A 154 -7.16 18.18 28.55
N TYR A 155 -8.38 17.98 29.04
CA TYR A 155 -9.40 17.17 28.37
C TYR A 155 -10.66 18.00 28.16
N LEU A 156 -10.90 18.38 26.90
CA LEU A 156 -12.10 19.11 26.49
C LEU A 156 -12.98 18.16 25.68
N LEU A 157 -14.22 17.95 26.13
CA LEU A 157 -15.22 17.20 25.39
C LEU A 157 -16.44 18.10 25.16
N GLU A 158 -16.67 18.47 23.91
CA GLU A 158 -17.84 19.24 23.49
C GLU A 158 -18.81 18.33 22.74
N VAL A 159 -20.07 18.31 23.17
CA VAL A 159 -21.12 17.49 22.55
C VAL A 159 -22.34 18.36 22.28
N ARG A 160 -22.82 18.34 21.03
CA ARG A 160 -23.91 19.24 20.57
C ARG A 160 -25.30 18.82 21.02
N GLN A 161 -25.55 17.52 21.12
CA GLN A 161 -26.90 16.99 21.38
C GLN A 161 -26.99 16.23 22.69
N LEU A 162 -26.25 15.12 22.83
CA LEU A 162 -26.35 14.28 24.02
C LEU A 162 -25.00 13.63 24.32
N LEU A 163 -24.44 13.95 25.48
CA LEU A 163 -23.39 13.14 26.11
C LEU A 163 -24.05 12.20 27.11
N ARG A 164 -23.98 10.89 26.85
CA ARG A 164 -24.44 9.87 27.79
C ARG A 164 -23.24 9.11 28.33
N LEU A 165 -23.02 9.24 29.64
CA LEU A 165 -22.08 8.41 30.39
C LEU A 165 -22.89 7.44 31.23
N HIS A 166 -22.67 6.14 31.05
CA HIS A 166 -23.33 5.09 31.81
C HIS A 166 -22.29 4.12 32.33
N GLY A 167 -22.34 3.82 33.62
CA GLY A 167 -21.48 2.86 34.28
C GLY A 167 -22.11 2.43 35.60
N GLN A 168 -21.61 1.34 36.18
CA GLN A 168 -22.05 0.89 37.50
C GLN A 168 -21.70 1.92 38.59
N GLN A 169 -20.56 2.61 38.41
CA GLN A 169 -20.08 3.65 39.28
C GLN A 169 -19.49 4.77 38.42
N ALA A 170 -19.68 6.02 38.84
CA ALA A 170 -19.05 7.19 38.25
C ALA A 170 -18.46 8.04 39.39
N LEU A 171 -17.19 8.40 39.27
CA LEU A 171 -16.48 9.25 40.22
C LEU A 171 -15.90 10.44 39.45
N VAL A 172 -16.27 11.65 39.88
CA VAL A 172 -15.68 12.90 39.39
C VAL A 172 -15.05 13.57 40.59
N THR A 173 -13.77 13.87 40.50
CA THR A 173 -13.00 14.55 41.55
C THR A 173 -12.24 15.71 40.93
N ALA A 174 -12.05 16.76 41.71
CA ALA A 174 -11.21 17.90 41.35
C ALA A 174 -10.49 18.40 42.61
N GLU A 175 -9.30 18.97 42.44
CA GLU A 175 -8.55 19.57 43.54
C GLU A 175 -9.15 20.91 43.97
N GLN A 176 -9.73 21.67 43.03
CA GLN A 176 -10.26 23.01 43.27
C GLN A 176 -11.78 23.05 43.10
N ASP A 177 -12.29 22.81 41.90
CA ASP A 177 -13.71 22.93 41.60
C ASP A 177 -14.22 21.90 40.60
N VAL A 178 -15.48 21.52 40.78
CA VAL A 178 -16.30 20.86 39.75
C VAL A 178 -17.47 21.79 39.49
N LYS A 179 -17.54 22.36 38.28
CA LYS A 179 -18.66 23.20 37.85
C LYS A 179 -19.61 22.41 36.95
N VAL A 180 -20.88 22.34 37.35
CA VAL A 180 -21.96 21.78 36.54
C VAL A 180 -23.01 22.86 36.35
N ASP A 181 -23.27 23.21 35.10
CA ASP A 181 -24.29 24.18 34.71
C ASP A 181 -25.33 23.48 33.83
N ALA A 182 -26.60 23.60 34.19
CA ALA A 182 -27.71 22.99 33.47
C ALA A 182 -29.03 23.66 33.88
N GLU A 183 -30.00 23.67 32.96
CA GLU A 183 -31.39 24.06 33.27
C GLU A 183 -32.00 23.17 34.36
N ARG A 184 -31.62 21.88 34.37
CA ARG A 184 -32.04 20.92 35.38
C ARG A 184 -30.94 19.92 35.67
N ILE A 185 -30.62 19.78 36.96
CA ILE A 185 -29.83 18.67 37.49
C ILE A 185 -30.78 17.79 38.30
N SER A 186 -30.98 16.55 37.85
CA SER A 186 -31.74 15.54 38.59
C SER A 186 -30.76 14.53 39.15
N MET A 187 -30.51 14.61 40.44
CA MET A 187 -29.85 13.55 41.19
C MET A 187 -30.99 12.73 41.81
N GLY A 188 -30.96 11.40 41.59
CA GLY A 188 -32.03 10.49 42.00
C GLY A 188 -32.58 10.75 43.39
#